data_AF-A0A957F3V8-F1
#
_entry.id   AF-A0A957F3V8-F1
#
_cell.length_a   1.000
_cell.length_b   1.000
_cell.length_c   1.000
_cell.angle_alpha   90.00
_cell.angle_beta   90.00
_cell.angle_gamma   90.00
#
_symmetry.space_group_name_H-M   'P 1'
#
loop_
_entity.id
_entity.type
_entity.pdbx_description
1 polymer ?
#
loop_
_entity_poly.entity_id
_entity_poly.type
_entity_poly.pdbx_seq_one_letter_code
_entity_poly.pdbx_strand_id
1 'polypeptide(L)' 'MNFQTWLNLQKDREDRIGRLARKFADIDLSKHIYSRRRKQDEHLKWATILTRYGNQSHIRSFNQAWEEFQAAEQVRTE' A
#
# COMPACT_ATOMS: atom_id res chain seq x y z
N MET A 1 -11.55 5.15 2.75
CA MET A 1 -10.24 5.85 2.57
C MET A 1 -9.44 5.08 1.52
N ASN A 2 -8.44 5.66 0.81
CA ASN A 2 -7.59 4.83 -0.07
C ASN A 2 -6.34 4.35 0.68
N PHE A 3 -5.76 3.23 0.25
CA PHE A 3 -4.62 2.63 0.93
C PHE A 3 -3.41 3.58 0.94
N GLN A 4 -3.19 4.35 -0.13
CA GLN A 4 -2.08 5.31 -0.17
C GLN A 4 -2.18 6.37 0.94
N THR A 5 -3.36 6.93 1.16
CA THR A 5 -3.60 7.91 2.23
C THR A 5 -3.43 7.25 3.58
N TRP A 6 -3.94 6.01 3.75
CA TRP A 6 -3.79 5.28 5.01
C TRP A 6 -2.32 5.00 5.32
N LEU A 7 -1.56 4.57 4.31
CA LEU A 7 -0.14 4.28 4.43
C LEU A 7 0.66 5.55 4.75
N ASN A 8 0.29 6.71 4.19
CA ASN A 8 0.90 7.99 4.54
C ASN A 8 0.76 8.34 6.03
N LEU A 9 -0.36 7.97 6.68
CA LEU A 9 -0.54 8.18 8.12
C LEU A 9 0.32 7.23 8.97
N GLN A 10 0.83 6.14 8.41
CA GLN A 10 1.65 5.17 9.14
C GLN A 10 3.14 5.56 9.17
N LYS A 11 3.54 6.70 8.58
CA LYS A 11 4.95 7.12 8.48
C LYS A 11 5.66 7.29 9.83
N ASP A 12 4.93 7.50 10.92
CA ASP A 12 5.50 7.67 12.26
C ASP A 12 5.76 6.34 12.98
N ARG A 13 5.30 5.20 12.46
CA ARG A 13 5.53 3.89 13.10
C ARG A 13 7.00 3.48 13.01
N GLU A 14 7.52 2.87 14.06
CA GLU A 14 8.90 2.32 14.10
C GLU A 14 8.99 0.89 13.55
N ASP A 15 7.86 0.28 13.22
CA ASP A 15 7.76 -1.09 12.75
C ASP A 15 7.98 -1.24 11.23
N ARG A 16 7.72 -2.46 10.74
CA ARG A 16 7.86 -2.81 9.31
C ARG A 16 6.88 -2.04 8.43
N ILE A 17 5.72 -1.68 8.93
CA ILE A 17 4.69 -0.91 8.20
C ILE A 17 5.12 0.54 8.11
N GLY A 18 5.62 1.14 9.19
CA GLY A 18 6.18 2.49 9.14
C GLY A 18 7.39 2.62 8.23
N ARG A 19 8.25 1.58 8.19
CA ARG A 19 9.33 1.49 7.19
C ARG A 19 8.80 1.40 5.75
N LEU A 20 7.73 0.64 5.52
CA LEU A 20 7.06 0.57 4.21
C LEU A 20 6.50 1.94 3.82
N ALA A 21 5.83 2.61 4.76
CA ALA A 21 5.21 3.92 4.56
C ALA A 21 6.24 4.99 4.18
N ARG A 22 7.33 5.12 4.94
CA ARG A 22 8.38 6.10 4.63
C ARG A 22 9.03 5.88 3.26
N LYS A 23 9.05 4.63 2.77
CA LYS A 23 9.71 4.28 1.52
C LYS A 23 8.80 4.33 0.30
N PHE A 24 7.51 3.99 0.47
CA PHE A 24 6.60 3.82 -0.66
C PHE A 24 5.37 4.76 -0.63
N ALA A 25 5.03 5.41 0.49
CA ALA A 25 3.80 6.21 0.56
C ALA A 25 3.84 7.49 -0.32
N ASP A 26 5.05 8.00 -0.60
CA ASP A 26 5.28 9.13 -1.53
C ASP A 26 5.42 8.69 -2.99
N ILE A 27 5.25 7.41 -3.31
CA ILE A 27 5.28 6.95 -4.69
C ILE A 27 4.04 7.45 -5.42
N ASP A 28 4.32 8.13 -6.52
CA ASP A 28 3.29 8.58 -7.44
C ASP A 28 2.76 7.38 -8.26
N LEU A 29 1.62 6.85 -7.81
CA LEU A 29 0.90 5.78 -8.49
C LEU A 29 0.40 6.22 -9.89
N SER A 30 0.25 7.52 -10.14
CA SER A 30 -0.24 8.05 -11.43
C SER A 30 0.83 8.01 -12.52
N LYS A 31 2.10 8.16 -12.14
CA LYS A 31 3.26 8.00 -13.04
C LYS A 31 3.49 6.56 -13.46
N HIS A 32 2.93 5.61 -12.71
CA HIS A 32 2.93 4.21 -13.09
C HIS A 32 1.72 3.97 -14.00
N ILE A 33 1.91 4.25 -15.30
CA ILE A 33 0.87 4.06 -16.31
C ILE A 33 0.62 2.55 -16.45
N TYR A 34 -0.48 2.08 -15.87
CA TYR A 34 -0.95 0.72 -16.05
C TYR A 34 -1.97 0.64 -17.19
N SER A 35 -1.97 -0.49 -17.91
CA SER A 35 -2.91 -0.79 -18.97
C SER A 35 -4.36 -0.57 -18.51
N ARG A 36 -5.06 0.40 -19.11
CA ARG A 36 -6.47 0.77 -18.88
C ARG A 36 -7.48 -0.38 -19.07
N ARG A 37 -7.05 -1.56 -19.53
CA ARG A 37 -7.94 -2.66 -19.95
C ARG A 37 -8.52 -3.49 -18.81
N ARG A 38 -8.07 -3.31 -17.56
CA ARG A 38 -8.70 -3.93 -16.39
C ARG A 38 -8.89 -2.89 -15.31
N LYS A 39 -10.08 -2.88 -14.69
CA LYS A 39 -10.36 -2.16 -13.45
C LYS A 39 -9.39 -2.72 -12.40
N GLN A 40 -8.21 -2.12 -12.27
CA GLN A 40 -7.18 -2.64 -11.38
C GLN A 40 -7.50 -2.21 -9.96
N ASP A 41 -7.75 -3.22 -9.12
CA ASP A 41 -7.86 -3.04 -7.68
C ASP A 41 -6.60 -2.36 -7.14
N GLU A 42 -6.79 -1.45 -6.18
CA GLU A 42 -5.70 -0.69 -5.57
C GLU A 42 -4.61 -1.63 -5.01
N HIS A 43 -5.00 -2.77 -4.44
CA HIS A 43 -4.10 -3.84 -4.00
C HIS A 43 -3.15 -4.31 -5.11
N LEU A 44 -3.67 -4.56 -6.31
CA LEU A 44 -2.89 -5.10 -7.42
C LEU A 44 -1.87 -4.08 -7.95
N LYS A 45 -2.22 -2.79 -7.93
CA LYS A 45 -1.30 -1.70 -8.30
C LYS A 45 -0.11 -1.68 -7.35
N TRP A 46 -0.40 -1.68 -6.05
CA TRP A 46 0.63 -1.69 -5.01
C TRP A 46 1.50 -2.94 -5.06
N ALA A 47 0.90 -4.13 -5.19
CA ALA A 47 1.64 -5.38 -5.35
C ALA A 47 2.60 -5.34 -6.55
N THR A 48 2.16 -4.75 -7.68
CA THR A 48 3.00 -4.60 -8.87
C THR A 48 4.20 -3.67 -8.62
N ILE A 49 3.99 -2.53 -7.95
CA ILE A 49 5.07 -1.59 -7.60
C ILE A 49 6.08 -2.24 -6.67
N LEU A 50 5.58 -2.92 -5.63
CA LEU A 50 6.43 -3.58 -4.64
C LEU A 50 7.19 -4.76 -5.23
N THR A 51 6.61 -5.45 -6.22
CA THR A 51 7.31 -6.50 -6.96
C THR A 51 8.41 -5.93 -7.86
N ARG A 52 8.17 -4.75 -8.46
CA ARG A 52 9.10 -4.14 -9.42
C ARG A 52 10.24 -3.32 -8.78
N TYR A 53 9.97 -2.65 -7.67
CA TYR A 53 10.89 -1.72 -7.00
C TYR A 53 11.20 -2.10 -5.55
N GLY A 54 10.46 -3.07 -5.00
CA GLY A 54 10.66 -3.56 -3.65
C GLY A 54 11.52 -4.81 -3.58
N ASN A 55 11.45 -5.48 -2.43
CA ASN A 55 12.12 -6.74 -2.15
C ASN A 55 11.12 -7.66 -1.43
N GLN A 56 11.47 -8.94 -1.23
CA GLN A 56 10.56 -9.89 -0.57
C GLN A 56 10.12 -9.43 0.84
N SER A 57 10.95 -8.67 1.56
CA SER A 57 10.60 -8.13 2.88
C SER A 57 9.51 -7.05 2.80
N HIS A 58 9.52 -6.22 1.75
CA HIS A 58 8.47 -5.23 1.51
C HIS A 58 7.13 -5.88 1.14
N ILE A 59 7.15 -6.98 0.38
CA ILE A 59 5.91 -7.72 0.03
C ILE A 59 5.21 -8.25 1.30
N ARG A 60 5.96 -8.87 2.21
CA ARG A 60 5.37 -9.34 3.49
C ARG A 60 4.82 -8.20 4.33
N SER A 61 5.56 -7.09 4.42
CA SER A 61 5.14 -5.91 5.17
C SER A 61 3.90 -5.25 4.55
N PHE A 62 3.78 -5.30 3.22
CA PHE A 62 2.62 -4.80 2.50
C PHE A 62 1.37 -5.66 2.72
N ASN A 63 1.47 -6.98 2.66
CA ASN A 63 0.31 -7.85 2.92
C ASN A 63 -0.25 -7.60 4.33
N GLN A 64 0.63 -7.51 5.34
CA GLN A 64 0.24 -7.16 6.70
C GLN A 64 -0.39 -5.76 6.78
N ALA A 65 0.22 -4.76 6.14
CA ALA A 65 -0.34 -3.40 6.09
C ALA A 65 -1.71 -3.36 5.41
N TRP A 66 -1.93 -4.19 4.38
CA TRP A 66 -3.19 -4.27 3.65
C TRP A 66 -4.29 -4.89 4.50
N GLU A 67 -3.99 -5.95 5.24
CA GLU A 67 -4.92 -6.55 6.21
C GLU A 67 -5.33 -5.55 7.29
N GLU A 68 -4.37 -4.81 7.88
CA GLU A 68 -4.66 -3.76 8.87
C GLU A 68 -5.52 -2.63 8.28
N PHE A 69 -5.28 -2.26 7.02
CA PHE A 69 -6.11 -1.28 6.32
C PHE A 69 -7.54 -1.78 6.10
N GLN A 70 -7.72 -3.02 5.67
CA GLN A 70 -9.06 -3.60 5.47
C GLN A 70 -9.81 -3.72 6.80
N ALA A 71 -9.14 -4.14 7.87
CA ALA A 71 -9.73 -4.16 9.20
C ALA A 71 -10.15 -2.75 9.65
N ALA A 72 -9.31 -1.73 9.43
CA ALA A 72 -9.63 -0.35 9.77
C ALA A 72 -10.80 0.24 8.96
N GLU A 73 -10.96 -0.15 7.69
CA GLU A 73 -12.11 0.25 6.87
C GLU A 73 -13.40 -0.46 7.32
N GLN A 74 -13.33 -1.72 7.74
CA GLN A 74 -14.49 -2.46 8.26
C GLN A 74 -14.99 -1.87 9.58
N VAL A 75 -14.10 -1.57 10.53
CA VAL A 75 -14.44 -0.95 11.82
C VAL A 75 -15.03 0.46 11.66
N ARG A 76 -14.71 1.16 10.57
CA ARG A 76 -15.29 2.47 10.26
C ARG A 76 -16.74 2.43 9.75
N THR A 77 -17.26 1.24 9.47
CA THR A 77 -18.60 1.05 8.87
C THR A 77 -19.65 0.62 9.91
N GLU A 78 -19.28 0.50 11.19
CA GLU A 78 -20.17 0.28 12.34
C GLU A 78 -20.39 1.57 13.13
#